data_AF-J0QYY3-F1
#
_entry.id   AF-J0QYY3-F1
#
_cell.length_a   1.000
_cell.length_b   1.000
_cell.length_c   1.000
_cell.angle_alpha   90.00
_cell.angle_beta   90.00
_cell.angle_gamma   90.00
#
_symmetry.space_group_name_H-M   'P 1'
#
loop_
_entity.id
_entity.type
_entity.pdbx_description
1 polymer ?
#
loop_
_entity_poly.entity_id
_entity_poly.type
_entity_poly.pdbx_seq_one_letter_code
_entity_poly.pdbx_strand_id
1 'polypeptide(L)'
;MALFPFSIADIADPEHIRLVLYASGRMGHAPLNALLKHMQQEIKRENKRNTQTTTQLLQRVSALEEQLATILQDNGGKDTASKA
;
A
#
# COMPACT_ATOMS: atom_id res chain seq x y z
N MET A 1 -21.42 20.17 -38.13
CA MET A 1 -20.41 19.25 -37.54
C MET A 1 -20.40 19.52 -36.04
N ALA A 2 -20.69 18.51 -35.22
CA ALA A 2 -20.68 18.67 -33.77
C ALA A 2 -19.23 18.71 -33.29
N LEU A 3 -18.80 19.83 -32.71
CA LEU A 3 -17.57 19.91 -31.95
C LEU A 3 -17.78 19.12 -30.65
N PHE A 4 -17.07 18.00 -30.52
CA PHE A 4 -16.89 17.35 -29.23
C PHE A 4 -15.77 18.12 -28.50
N PRO A 5 -16.06 18.89 -27.44
CA PRO A 5 -15.09 19.78 -26.81
C PRO A 5 -14.06 19.05 -25.93
N PHE A 6 -13.83 17.76 -26.15
CA PHE A 6 -13.01 16.92 -25.26
C PHE A 6 -11.77 16.31 -25.95
N SER A 7 -11.50 16.64 -27.22
CA SER A 7 -10.26 16.20 -27.84
C SER A 7 -9.10 17.04 -27.28
N ILE A 8 -8.39 16.46 -26.32
CA ILE A 8 -7.05 16.83 -25.85
C ILE A 8 -6.02 16.61 -26.99
N ALA A 9 -6.35 17.06 -28.20
CA ALA A 9 -5.54 16.83 -29.41
C ALA A 9 -4.58 18.00 -29.68
N ASP A 10 -4.88 19.20 -29.16
CA ASP A 10 -4.07 20.42 -29.35
C ASP A 10 -3.35 20.89 -28.07
N ILE A 11 -2.96 19.96 -27.20
CA ILE A 11 -2.11 20.32 -26.05
C ILE A 11 -0.65 20.22 -26.49
N ALA A 12 -0.15 21.33 -27.05
CA ALA A 12 1.24 21.46 -27.50
C ALA A 12 2.26 21.26 -26.36
N ASP A 13 1.85 21.48 -25.10
CA ASP A 13 2.64 21.18 -23.91
C ASP A 13 1.76 20.61 -22.77
N PRO A 14 1.89 19.32 -22.43
CA PRO A 14 1.10 18.66 -21.40
C PRO A 14 1.31 19.22 -19.98
N GLU A 15 2.36 20.01 -19.73
CA GLU A 15 2.54 20.74 -18.45
C GLU A 15 1.48 21.85 -18.26
N HIS A 16 0.73 22.23 -19.31
CA HIS A 16 -0.33 23.24 -19.24
C HIS A 16 -1.72 22.68 -18.88
N ILE A 17 -1.86 21.35 -18.74
CA ILE A 17 -3.13 20.76 -18.30
C ILE A 17 -3.32 21.06 -16.81
N ARG A 18 -4.26 21.94 -16.48
CA ARG A 18 -4.65 22.22 -15.10
C ARG A 18 -5.88 21.43 -14.74
N LEU A 19 -5.77 20.67 -13.65
CA LEU A 19 -6.91 20.03 -13.02
C LEU A 19 -7.54 20.97 -12.00
N VAL A 20 -8.87 20.97 -11.97
CA VAL A 20 -9.66 21.61 -10.91
C VAL A 20 -10.08 20.53 -9.94
N LEU A 21 -9.67 20.65 -8.68
CA LEU A 21 -10.04 19.74 -7.61
C LEU A 21 -11.05 20.44 -6.71
N TYR A 22 -12.21 19.81 -6.52
CA TYR A 22 -13.21 20.29 -5.58
C TYR A 22 -13.38 19.27 -4.46
N ALA A 23 -13.07 19.68 -3.23
CA ALA A 23 -13.21 18.84 -2.05
C ALA A 23 -13.60 19.69 -0.85
N SER A 24 -14.56 19.20 -0.04
CA SER A 24 -14.98 19.85 1.20
C SER A 24 -15.36 21.32 1.06
N GLY A 25 -16.03 21.69 -0.02
CA GLY A 25 -16.43 23.07 -0.28
C GLY A 25 -15.32 23.99 -0.77
N ARG A 26 -14.12 23.46 -1.03
CA ARG A 26 -12.95 24.23 -1.48
C ARG A 26 -12.56 23.81 -2.89
N MET A 27 -12.20 24.80 -3.72
CA MET A 27 -11.67 24.59 -5.06
C MET A 27 -10.17 24.85 -5.08
N GLY A 28 -9.40 23.93 -5.64
CA GLY A 28 -7.97 24.06 -5.88
C GLY A 28 -7.62 23.78 -7.33
N HIS A 29 -6.52 24.34 -7.81
CA HIS A 29 -5.99 24.07 -9.14
C HIS A 29 -4.57 23.56 -9.03
N ALA A 30 -4.26 22.50 -9.76
CA ALA A 30 -2.90 21.97 -9.83
C ALA A 30 -2.59 21.46 -11.25
N PRO A 31 -1.32 21.56 -11.70
CA PRO A 31 -0.89 20.93 -12.93
C PRO A 31 -1.06 19.41 -12.85
N LEU A 32 -1.56 18.80 -13.92
CA LEU A 32 -1.76 17.35 -14.01
C LEU A 32 -0.46 16.59 -13.73
N ASN A 33 0.65 17.00 -14.36
CA ASN A 33 1.93 16.32 -14.19
C ASN A 33 2.45 16.39 -12.75
N ALA A 34 2.21 17.50 -12.04
CA ALA A 34 2.58 17.63 -10.64
C ALA A 34 1.77 16.66 -9.77
N LEU A 35 0.45 16.55 -10.02
CA LEU A 35 -0.41 15.60 -9.33
C LEU A 35 -0.02 14.15 -9.60
N LEU A 36 0.23 13.79 -10.86
CA LEU A 36 0.65 12.43 -11.22
C LEU A 36 1.98 12.04 -10.58
N LYS A 37 2.98 12.95 -10.59
CA LYS A 37 4.26 12.73 -9.92
C LYS A 37 4.06 12.53 -8.41
N HIS A 38 3.22 13.37 -7.79
CA HIS A 38 2.92 13.25 -6.37
C HIS A 38 2.22 11.91 -6.04
N MET A 39 1.18 11.55 -6.78
CA MET A 39 0.48 10.27 -6.62
C MET A 39 1.42 9.07 -6.78
N GLN A 40 2.31 9.10 -7.78
CA GLN A 40 3.29 8.04 -7.97
C GLN A 40 4.26 7.91 -6.77
N GLN A 41 4.67 9.03 -6.17
CA GLN A 41 5.50 9.03 -4.97
C GLN A 41 4.76 8.48 -3.76
N GLU A 42 3.51 8.87 -3.56
CA GLU A 42 2.66 8.35 -2.47
C GLU A 42 2.44 6.85 -2.60
N ILE A 43 2.11 6.34 -3.80
CA ILE A 43 1.98 4.90 -4.06
C ILE A 43 3.28 4.16 -3.73
N LYS A 44 4.45 4.70 -4.10
CA LYS A 44 5.74 4.10 -3.76
C LYS A 44 5.99 4.07 -2.25
N ARG A 45 5.63 5.13 -1.53
CA ARG A 45 5.77 5.22 -0.06
C ARG A 45 4.85 4.23 0.63
N GLU A 46 3.59 4.17 0.22
CA GLU A 46 2.60 3.25 0.76
C GLU A 46 3.00 1.80 0.51
N ASN A 47 3.41 1.46 -0.72
CA ASN A 47 3.91 0.12 -1.04
C ASN A 47 5.10 -0.26 -0.15
N LYS A 48 6.07 0.65 0.06
CA LYS A 48 7.21 0.39 0.95
C LYS A 48 6.77 0.15 2.41
N ARG A 49 5.79 0.91 2.89
CA ARG A 49 5.24 0.73 4.24
C ARG A 49 4.52 -0.60 4.36
N ASN A 50 3.72 -0.97 3.36
CA ASN A 50 2.96 -2.20 3.34
C ASN A 50 3.88 -3.42 3.29
N THR A 51 4.92 -3.40 2.45
CA THR A 51 5.90 -4.49 2.41
C THR A 51 6.62 -4.65 3.74
N GLN A 52 7.09 -3.56 4.35
CA GLN A 52 7.73 -3.61 5.66
C GLN A 52 6.81 -4.17 6.74
N THR A 53 5.55 -3.73 6.76
CA THR A 53 4.55 -4.20 7.73
C THR A 53 4.27 -5.70 7.54
N THR A 54 4.07 -6.14 6.30
CA THR A 54 3.85 -7.55 5.97
C THR A 54 5.05 -8.41 6.37
N THR A 55 6.28 -7.98 6.09
CA THR A 55 7.49 -8.70 6.51
C THR A 55 7.57 -8.83 8.03
N GLN A 56 7.30 -7.75 8.78
CA GLN A 56 7.31 -7.80 10.25
C GLN A 56 6.22 -8.73 10.80
N LEU A 57 5.02 -8.73 10.19
CA LEU A 57 3.95 -9.64 10.59
C LEU A 57 4.33 -11.10 10.33
N LEU A 58 4.90 -11.40 9.16
CA LEU A 58 5.37 -12.75 8.85
C LEU A 58 6.41 -13.24 9.86
N GLN A 59 7.40 -12.41 10.19
CA GLN A 59 8.41 -12.75 11.21
C GLN A 59 7.80 -13.05 12.57
N ARG A 60 6.82 -12.25 13.00
CA ARG A 60 6.12 -12.46 14.27
C ARG A 60 5.30 -13.75 14.26
N VAL A 61 4.62 -14.05 13.16
CA VAL A 61 3.85 -15.29 13.01
C VAL A 61 4.79 -16.49 13.06
N SER A 62 5.90 -16.49 12.32
CA SER A 62 6.88 -17.59 12.34
C SER A 62 7.47 -17.81 13.74
N ALA A 63 7.82 -16.73 14.46
CA ALA A 63 8.32 -16.85 15.83
C ALA A 63 7.26 -17.47 16.78
N LEU A 64 5.98 -17.12 16.62
CA LEU A 64 4.89 -17.72 17.39
C LEU A 64 4.68 -19.19 17.04
N GLU A 65 4.79 -19.57 15.76
CA GLU A 65 4.71 -20.95 15.30
C GLU A 65 5.84 -21.80 15.90
N GLU A 66 7.08 -21.30 15.93
CA GLU A 66 8.22 -21.96 16.57
C GLU A 66 8.04 -22.12 18.08
N GLN A 67 7.55 -21.08 18.77
CA GLN A 67 7.24 -21.14 20.19
C GLN A 67 6.17 -22.18 20.50
N LEU A 68 5.10 -22.22 19.69
CA LEU A 68 4.02 -23.19 19.85
C LEU A 68 4.51 -24.62 19.60
N ALA A 69 5.32 -24.85 18.56
CA ALA A 69 5.92 -26.15 18.28
C ALA A 69 6.79 -26.63 19.46
N THR A 70 7.57 -25.74 20.04
CA THR A 70 8.40 -26.03 21.23
C THR A 70 7.56 -26.44 22.43
N ILE A 71 6.47 -25.71 22.71
CA ILE A 71 5.56 -26.00 23.83
C ILE A 71 4.87 -27.36 23.62
N LEU A 72 4.45 -27.67 22.39
CA LEU A 72 3.84 -28.96 22.07
C LEU A 72 4.81 -30.13 22.26
N GLN A 73 6.09 -29.97 21.90
CA GLN A 73 7.12 -30.98 22.14
C GLN A 73 7.41 -31.19 23.63
N ASP A 74 7.52 -30.11 24.42
CA ASP A 74 7.77 -30.21 25.87
C ASP A 74 6.61 -30.91 26.61
N ASN A 75 5.37 -30.63 26.20
CA ASN A 75 4.19 -31.26 26.80
C ASN A 75 4.01 -32.73 26.37
N GLY A 76 4.33 -33.07 25.11
CA GLY A 76 4.30 -34.47 24.64
C GLY A 76 5.36 -35.36 25.30
N GLY A 77 6.47 -34.78 25.76
CA GLY A 77 7.52 -35.50 26.50
C GLY A 77 7.17 -35.78 27.97
N LYS A 78 6.29 -35.00 28.60
CA LYS A 78 5.89 -35.18 30.00
C LYS A 78 4.91 -36.34 30.21
N ASP A 79 4.08 -36.66 29.21
CA ASP A 79 3.12 -37.77 29.31
C ASP A 79 3.77 -39.16 29.23
N THR A 80 4.99 -39.27 28.67
CA THR A 80 5.72 -40.55 28.58
C THR A 80 6.59 -40.83 29.79
N ALA A 81 7.00 -39.81 30.54
CA ALA A 81 7.82 -39.96 31.75
C ALA A 81 7.01 -40.30 33.02
N SER A 82 5.69 -40.02 33.05
CA SER A 82 4.84 -40.29 34.23
C SER A 82 4.29 -41.73 34.30
N LYS A 83 4.67 -42.62 33.36
CA LYS A 83 4.20 -44.02 33.31
C LYS A 83 5.30 -45.07 33.59
N ALA A 84 6.49 -44.66 34.02
CA ALA A 84 7.58 -45.57 34.40
C ALA A 84 7.67 -45.73 35.92
#